data_AF-A0A545SB34-F1
#
_entry.id   AF-A0A545SB34-F1
#
_cell.length_a   1.000
_cell.length_b   1.000
_cell.length_c   1.000
_cell.angle_alpha   90.00
_cell.angle_beta   90.00
_cell.angle_gamma   90.00
#
_symmetry.space_group_name_H-M   'P 1'
#
loop_
_entity.id
_entity.type
_entity.pdbx_description
1 polymer ?
#
loop_
_entity_poly.entity_id
_entity_poly.type
_entity_poly.pdbx_seq_one_letter_code
_entity_poly.pdbx_strand_id
1 'polypeptide(L)'
;MKRLGFIIFLLSFGLYAKEFKQLKPLNEYKDSEYNLKSGIEYVEIRTYFGNNKENREEYDENNFIKEISIKSKTYDNKFVNKFKNIKPNFEDAMIRKHKICRFMGCFYRISLAFVQMSDKNIIQLNRVEDIVNLFNNIKTPAELNLVLWLNDINKHRTDYEHNESYKKVKNGYEVISIYQNSVLNFGECGVFKYKLFVNDKGTIEKKILLEKKLKED
;
A
#
# COMPACT_ATOMS: atom_id res chain seq x y z
N MET A 1 45.03 -28.47 -1.63
CA MET A 1 43.73 -28.01 -2.18
C MET A 1 42.59 -28.69 -1.40
N LYS A 2 41.48 -27.98 -1.17
CA LYS A 2 40.31 -28.33 -0.33
C LYS A 2 40.46 -27.94 1.13
N ARG A 3 39.98 -26.74 1.48
CA ARG A 3 39.38 -26.34 2.79
C ARG A 3 39.15 -24.81 2.91
N LEU A 4 39.02 -24.08 1.80
CA LEU A 4 38.68 -22.64 1.83
C LEU A 4 37.24 -22.32 1.36
N GLY A 5 36.41 -23.34 1.08
CA GLY A 5 35.07 -23.16 0.50
C GLY A 5 33.90 -23.18 1.48
N PHE A 6 34.12 -23.51 2.76
CA PHE A 6 33.01 -23.81 3.68
C PHE A 6 32.62 -22.64 4.61
N ILE A 7 33.40 -21.57 4.68
CA ILE A 7 33.14 -20.43 5.59
C ILE A 7 32.26 -19.35 4.93
N ILE A 8 32.20 -19.27 3.59
CA ILE A 8 31.36 -18.28 2.89
C ILE A 8 29.87 -18.70 2.87
N PHE A 9 29.55 -19.99 3.05
CA PHE A 9 28.18 -20.48 3.03
C PHE A 9 27.41 -20.26 4.36
N LEU A 10 28.10 -19.92 5.45
CA LEU A 10 27.49 -19.70 6.77
C LEU A 10 27.12 -18.21 7.03
N LEU A 11 27.60 -17.28 6.20
CA LEU A 11 27.25 -15.85 6.31
C LEU A 11 25.94 -15.49 5.57
N SER A 12 25.39 -16.37 4.74
CA SER A 12 24.16 -16.10 3.97
C SER A 12 22.86 -16.48 4.69
N PHE A 13 22.92 -17.14 5.86
CA PHE A 13 21.73 -17.52 6.64
C PHE A 13 21.48 -16.62 7.87
N GLY A 14 22.36 -15.67 8.15
CA GLY A 14 22.37 -14.89 9.41
C GLY A 14 21.59 -13.56 9.41
N LEU A 15 20.87 -13.20 8.34
CA LEU A 15 20.19 -11.88 8.24
C LEU A 15 18.66 -11.93 8.42
N TYR A 16 18.12 -13.00 9.00
CA TYR A 16 16.75 -12.95 9.50
C TYR A 16 16.76 -12.21 10.84
N ALA A 17 16.41 -10.92 10.81
CA ALA A 17 16.24 -10.11 12.00
C ALA A 17 15.35 -10.87 13.01
N LYS A 18 15.87 -11.18 14.20
CA LYS A 18 15.14 -11.94 15.21
C LYS A 18 13.95 -11.15 15.77
N GLU A 19 14.04 -9.82 15.72
CA GLU A 19 13.10 -8.84 16.28
C GLU A 19 12.22 -8.17 15.22
N PHE A 20 11.03 -7.74 15.64
CA PHE A 20 10.12 -6.95 14.84
C PHE A 20 10.61 -5.49 14.77
N LYS A 21 10.57 -4.90 13.58
CA LYS A 21 10.93 -3.50 13.32
C LYS A 21 9.69 -2.69 12.98
N GLN A 22 9.61 -1.46 13.45
CA GLN A 22 8.51 -0.57 13.14
C GLN A 22 8.48 -0.22 11.63
N LEU A 23 7.29 -0.24 11.01
CA LEU A 23 7.07 0.38 9.70
C LEU A 23 6.87 1.88 9.88
N LYS A 24 7.50 2.66 8.99
CA LYS A 24 7.26 4.10 8.91
C LYS A 24 5.93 4.34 8.20
N PRO A 25 5.30 5.51 8.38
CA PRO A 25 4.24 5.98 7.49
C PRO A 25 4.67 5.98 6.01
N LEU A 26 3.70 5.80 5.10
CA LEU A 26 3.99 5.62 3.67
C LEU A 26 4.69 6.84 3.05
N ASN A 27 4.37 8.04 3.52
CA ASN A 27 4.92 9.32 3.07
C ASN A 27 6.32 9.65 3.64
N GLU A 28 6.86 8.83 4.56
CA GLU A 28 8.21 9.02 5.13
C GLU A 28 9.30 8.23 4.40
N TYR A 29 8.92 7.32 3.51
CA TYR A 29 9.88 6.57 2.69
C TYR A 29 10.37 7.41 1.52
N LYS A 30 11.68 7.36 1.27
CA LYS A 30 12.31 8.01 0.10
C LYS A 30 12.05 7.20 -1.16
N ASP A 31 12.06 7.86 -2.31
CA ASP A 31 11.94 7.23 -3.63
C ASP A 31 12.94 6.07 -3.82
N SER A 32 14.18 6.23 -3.33
CA SER A 32 15.25 5.23 -3.41
C SER A 32 15.03 3.98 -2.56
N GLU A 33 14.02 3.96 -1.69
CA GLU A 33 13.67 2.79 -0.86
C GLU A 33 12.72 1.83 -1.58
N TYR A 34 12.29 2.16 -2.80
CA TYR A 34 11.45 1.33 -3.66
C TYR A 34 12.26 0.77 -4.85
N ASN A 35 12.15 -0.54 -5.14
CA ASN A 35 12.81 -1.20 -6.26
C ASN A 35 11.82 -1.46 -7.40
N LEU A 36 11.46 -0.39 -8.10
CA LEU A 36 10.65 -0.50 -9.32
C LEU A 36 11.34 -1.37 -10.37
N LYS A 37 10.55 -2.11 -11.15
CA LYS A 37 11.03 -2.85 -12.32
C LYS A 37 11.68 -1.91 -13.34
N SER A 38 12.63 -2.46 -14.09
CA SER A 38 13.21 -1.77 -15.24
C SER A 38 12.12 -1.31 -16.21
N GLY A 39 12.29 -0.10 -16.76
CA GLY A 39 11.32 0.51 -17.66
C GLY A 39 10.23 1.35 -16.97
N ILE A 40 10.15 1.35 -15.63
CA ILE A 40 9.27 2.25 -14.88
C ILE A 40 10.06 3.45 -14.38
N GLU A 41 9.61 4.66 -14.70
CA GLU A 41 10.29 5.88 -14.26
C GLU A 41 9.56 6.66 -13.15
N TYR A 42 8.22 6.62 -13.15
CA TYR A 42 7.41 7.35 -12.17
C TYR A 42 6.14 6.57 -11.85
N VAL A 43 5.77 6.52 -10.58
CA VAL A 43 4.50 5.96 -10.10
C VAL A 43 3.84 6.98 -9.19
N GLU A 44 2.56 7.23 -9.36
CA GLU A 44 1.78 8.05 -8.42
C GLU A 44 0.42 7.41 -8.17
N ILE A 45 0.07 7.27 -6.90
CA ILE A 45 -1.25 6.78 -6.50
C ILE A 45 -2.06 7.96 -5.99
N ARG A 46 -3.27 8.10 -6.53
CA ARG A 46 -4.22 9.15 -6.21
C ARG A 46 -5.47 8.54 -5.62
N THR A 47 -6.03 9.18 -4.60
CA THR A 47 -7.34 8.87 -4.07
C THR A 47 -8.32 9.96 -4.47
N TYR A 48 -9.40 9.55 -5.12
CA TYR A 48 -10.53 10.38 -5.53
C TYR A 48 -11.72 10.13 -4.61
N PHE A 49 -12.51 11.18 -4.42
CA PHE A 49 -13.71 11.17 -3.58
C PHE A 49 -14.93 11.44 -4.43
N GLY A 50 -16.03 10.80 -4.06
CA GLY A 50 -17.27 10.88 -4.79
C GLY A 50 -18.48 10.86 -3.88
N ASN A 51 -19.62 11.17 -4.47
CA ASN A 51 -20.93 11.15 -3.80
C ASN A 51 -21.91 10.35 -4.64
N ASN A 52 -23.05 10.02 -4.03
CA ASN A 52 -24.16 9.42 -4.77
C ASN A 52 -24.92 10.54 -5.48
N LYS A 53 -25.00 10.49 -6.81
CA LYS A 53 -25.87 11.36 -7.59
C LYS A 53 -26.73 10.51 -8.50
N GLU A 54 -28.05 10.69 -8.40
CA GLU A 54 -29.02 9.98 -9.25
C GLU A 54 -28.81 8.46 -9.28
N ASN A 55 -28.50 7.86 -8.13
CA ASN A 55 -28.20 6.43 -7.95
C ASN A 55 -26.93 5.93 -8.68
N ARG A 56 -26.00 6.82 -9.01
CA ARG A 56 -24.69 6.48 -9.58
C ARG A 56 -23.55 7.03 -8.72
N GLU A 57 -22.44 6.33 -8.76
CA GLU A 57 -21.18 6.77 -8.14
C GLU A 57 -20.58 7.85 -9.05
N GLU A 58 -20.49 9.09 -8.57
CA GLU A 58 -19.83 10.19 -9.29
C GLU A 58 -18.62 10.65 -8.48
N TYR A 59 -17.44 10.62 -9.10
CA TYR A 59 -16.17 11.01 -8.50
C TYR A 59 -15.73 12.37 -9.03
N ASP A 60 -15.14 13.20 -8.17
CA ASP A 60 -14.52 14.46 -8.60
C ASP A 60 -13.16 14.18 -9.25
N GLU A 61 -13.10 14.21 -10.57
CA GLU A 61 -11.87 13.97 -11.35
C GLU A 61 -10.76 14.99 -11.10
N ASN A 62 -11.10 16.19 -10.60
CA ASN A 62 -10.15 17.30 -10.45
C ASN A 62 -9.59 17.39 -9.03
N ASN A 63 -10.26 16.77 -8.06
CA ASN A 63 -9.88 16.83 -6.66
C ASN A 63 -9.46 15.45 -6.13
N PHE A 64 -8.17 15.32 -5.82
CA PHE A 64 -7.61 14.09 -5.30
C PHE A 64 -6.54 14.35 -4.25
N ILE A 65 -6.35 13.35 -3.39
CA ILE A 65 -5.21 13.25 -2.49
C ILE A 65 -4.14 12.40 -3.17
N LYS A 66 -2.92 12.93 -3.26
CA LYS A 66 -1.75 12.15 -3.67
C LYS A 66 -1.27 11.33 -2.47
N GLU A 67 -1.47 10.02 -2.54
CA GLU A 67 -1.12 9.09 -1.45
C GLU A 67 0.38 8.78 -1.44
N ILE A 68 0.95 8.59 -2.63
CA ILE A 68 2.38 8.35 -2.81
C ILE A 68 2.80 8.77 -4.22
N SER A 69 4.05 9.22 -4.35
CA SER A 69 4.78 9.31 -5.62
C SER A 69 6.15 8.65 -5.46
N ILE A 70 6.54 7.80 -6.39
CA ILE A 70 7.84 7.13 -6.44
C ILE A 70 8.52 7.53 -7.74
N LYS A 71 9.75 8.03 -7.66
CA LYS A 71 10.48 8.58 -8.82
C LYS A 71 11.83 7.90 -8.99
N SER A 72 12.15 7.43 -10.19
CA SER A 72 13.49 6.92 -10.48
C SER A 72 14.53 8.04 -10.71
N LYS A 73 14.06 9.28 -10.91
CA LYS A 73 14.88 10.46 -11.17
C LYS A 73 14.12 11.75 -10.82
N THR A 74 14.84 12.87 -10.88
CA THR A 74 14.24 14.20 -10.74
C THR A 74 13.40 14.56 -11.96
N TYR A 75 12.25 15.18 -11.72
CA TYR A 75 11.34 15.70 -12.75
C TYR A 75 11.13 17.19 -12.58
N ASP A 76 11.00 17.91 -13.69
CA ASP A 76 10.67 19.33 -13.67
C ASP A 76 9.18 19.56 -13.33
N ASN A 77 8.86 20.81 -12.98
CA ASN A 77 7.49 21.19 -12.63
C ASN A 77 6.53 21.02 -13.82
N LYS A 78 7.02 21.15 -15.06
CA LYS A 78 6.21 21.00 -16.27
C LYS A 78 5.70 19.57 -16.40
N PHE A 79 6.57 18.59 -16.20
CA PHE A 79 6.21 17.18 -16.16
C PHE A 79 5.22 16.90 -15.02
N VAL A 80 5.54 17.35 -13.80
CA VAL A 80 4.67 17.10 -12.63
C VAL A 80 3.27 17.67 -12.87
N ASN A 81 3.16 18.88 -13.42
CA ASN A 81 1.87 19.49 -13.74
C ASN A 81 1.13 18.75 -14.86
N LYS A 82 1.83 18.36 -15.93
CA LYS A 82 1.23 17.53 -17.01
C LYS A 82 0.70 16.22 -16.43
N PHE A 83 1.49 15.57 -15.59
CA PHE A 83 1.15 14.30 -14.97
C PHE A 83 -0.07 14.45 -14.05
N LYS A 84 -0.11 15.52 -13.23
CA LYS A 84 -1.24 15.86 -12.34
C LYS A 84 -2.56 16.01 -13.12
N ASN A 85 -2.50 16.53 -14.34
CA ASN A 85 -3.67 16.81 -15.17
C ASN A 85 -4.17 15.60 -15.98
N ILE A 86 -3.57 14.42 -15.81
CA ILE A 86 -4.07 13.20 -16.46
C ILE A 86 -5.45 12.89 -15.88
N LYS A 87 -6.44 12.80 -16.76
CA LYS A 87 -7.80 12.45 -16.39
C LYS A 87 -7.86 10.99 -15.93
N PRO A 88 -8.49 10.71 -14.77
CA PRO A 88 -8.72 9.34 -14.33
C PRO A 88 -9.79 8.65 -15.20
N ASN A 89 -9.63 7.35 -15.42
CA ASN A 89 -10.74 6.49 -15.85
C ASN A 89 -11.17 5.60 -14.66
N PHE A 90 -12.39 5.76 -14.16
CA PHE A 90 -12.87 4.98 -13.02
C PHE A 90 -13.49 3.63 -13.40
N GLU A 91 -13.60 3.33 -14.69
CA GLU A 91 -14.09 2.04 -15.18
C GLU A 91 -13.18 0.91 -14.68
N ASP A 92 -13.78 -0.14 -14.12
CA ASP A 92 -13.11 -1.31 -13.54
C ASP A 92 -12.08 -1.04 -12.43
N ALA A 93 -12.03 0.18 -11.90
CA ALA A 93 -11.13 0.53 -10.81
C ALA A 93 -11.57 -0.12 -9.49
N MET A 94 -10.63 -0.80 -8.84
CA MET A 94 -10.86 -1.60 -7.63
C MET A 94 -9.87 -1.27 -6.51
N ILE A 95 -8.82 -0.48 -6.77
CA ILE A 95 -7.84 -0.13 -5.74
C ILE A 95 -8.52 0.70 -4.65
N ARG A 96 -8.64 0.11 -3.46
CA ARG A 96 -9.26 0.72 -2.28
C ARG A 96 -10.63 1.35 -2.54
N LYS A 97 -11.39 0.79 -3.49
CA LYS A 97 -12.77 1.24 -3.78
C LYS A 97 -13.64 0.95 -2.56
N HIS A 98 -14.34 1.97 -2.07
CA HIS A 98 -15.14 1.83 -0.86
C HIS A 98 -16.31 2.82 -0.81
N LYS A 99 -17.39 2.41 -0.15
CA LYS A 99 -18.64 3.15 0.02
C LYS A 99 -18.96 3.24 1.51
N ILE A 100 -19.18 4.45 2.00
CA ILE A 100 -19.69 4.71 3.36
C ILE A 100 -21.04 5.41 3.24
N CYS A 101 -22.10 4.80 3.76
CA CYS A 101 -23.41 5.45 3.86
C CYS A 101 -23.67 5.90 5.29
N ARG A 102 -24.10 7.16 5.44
CA ARG A 102 -24.57 7.76 6.68
C ARG A 102 -25.95 8.37 6.45
N PHE A 103 -26.57 8.87 7.51
CA PHE A 103 -27.86 9.57 7.43
C PHE A 103 -27.87 10.72 6.39
N MET A 104 -26.72 11.35 6.13
CA MET A 104 -26.53 12.45 5.18
C MET A 104 -26.24 11.99 3.74
N GLY A 105 -26.27 10.69 3.44
CA GLY A 105 -25.99 10.12 2.13
C GLY A 105 -24.78 9.18 2.10
N CYS A 106 -24.45 8.71 0.89
CA CYS A 106 -23.31 7.82 0.66
C CYS A 106 -22.13 8.58 0.05
N PHE A 107 -20.97 8.38 0.66
CA PHE A 107 -19.68 8.87 0.22
C PHE A 107 -18.88 7.72 -0.39
N TYR A 108 -18.21 8.00 -1.49
CA TYR A 108 -17.38 7.05 -2.22
C TYR A 108 -15.93 7.47 -2.17
N ARG A 109 -15.05 6.47 -2.17
CA ARG A 109 -13.61 6.63 -2.31
C ARG A 109 -13.13 5.61 -3.32
N ILE A 110 -12.17 6.00 -4.14
CA ILE A 110 -11.45 5.09 -5.03
C ILE A 110 -10.02 5.58 -5.22
N SER A 111 -9.07 4.65 -5.34
CA SER A 111 -7.70 4.99 -5.68
C SER A 111 -7.37 4.50 -7.09
N LEU A 112 -6.42 5.17 -7.74
CA LEU A 112 -5.90 4.84 -9.06
C LEU A 112 -4.38 5.04 -9.04
N ALA A 113 -3.64 4.21 -9.77
CA ALA A 113 -2.21 4.42 -9.96
C ALA A 113 -1.92 4.84 -11.39
N PHE A 114 -1.07 5.86 -11.54
CA PHE A 114 -0.58 6.34 -12.82
C PHE A 114 0.91 6.04 -12.91
N VAL A 115 1.34 5.48 -14.03
CA VAL A 115 2.71 4.99 -14.21
C VAL A 115 3.31 5.55 -15.49
N GLN A 116 4.43 6.24 -15.37
CA GLN A 116 5.27 6.66 -16.50
C GLN A 116 6.29 5.57 -16.81
N MET A 117 6.22 5.04 -18.03
CA MET A 117 7.20 4.13 -18.58
C MET A 117 8.39 4.88 -19.21
N SER A 118 9.50 4.19 -19.43
CA SER A 118 10.75 4.76 -19.97
C SER A 118 10.61 5.31 -21.39
N ASP A 119 9.72 4.70 -22.18
CA ASP A 119 9.34 5.12 -23.54
C ASP A 119 8.43 6.37 -23.57
N LYS A 120 8.16 6.97 -22.41
CA LYS A 120 7.29 8.13 -22.22
C LYS A 120 5.79 7.84 -22.31
N ASN A 121 5.38 6.57 -22.41
CA ASN A 121 3.99 6.18 -22.26
C ASN A 121 3.52 6.26 -20.80
N ILE A 122 2.30 6.77 -20.61
CA ILE A 122 1.67 6.81 -19.29
C ILE A 122 0.48 5.86 -19.31
N ILE A 123 0.45 4.95 -18.35
CA ILE A 123 -0.64 4.01 -18.17
C ILE A 123 -1.31 4.24 -16.82
N GLN A 124 -2.61 3.92 -16.76
CA GLN A 124 -3.35 3.86 -15.51
C GLN A 124 -3.53 2.39 -15.13
N LEU A 125 -3.35 2.09 -13.84
CA LEU A 125 -3.60 0.78 -13.26
C LEU A 125 -4.78 0.88 -12.32
N ASN A 126 -5.65 -0.12 -12.44
CA ASN A 126 -6.97 -0.15 -11.81
C ASN A 126 -7.06 -1.19 -10.69
N ARG A 127 -6.06 -2.07 -10.56
CA ARG A 127 -6.06 -3.18 -9.61
C ARG A 127 -4.81 -3.20 -8.73
N VAL A 128 -4.95 -3.82 -7.56
CA VAL A 128 -3.87 -3.89 -6.57
C VAL A 128 -2.72 -4.74 -7.09
N GLU A 129 -3.03 -5.88 -7.71
CA GLU A 129 -2.05 -6.81 -8.27
C GLU A 129 -1.15 -6.14 -9.31
N ASP A 130 -1.69 -5.23 -10.13
CA ASP A 130 -0.92 -4.52 -11.15
C ASP A 130 0.12 -3.59 -10.53
N ILE A 131 -0.25 -2.91 -9.43
CA ILE A 131 0.67 -2.03 -8.69
C ILE A 131 1.76 -2.86 -8.01
N VAL A 132 1.40 -3.98 -7.39
CA VAL A 132 2.36 -4.90 -6.77
C VAL A 132 3.32 -5.47 -7.82
N ASN A 133 2.81 -5.74 -9.03
CA ASN A 133 3.60 -6.19 -10.17
C ASN A 133 4.55 -5.13 -10.73
N LEU A 134 4.49 -3.87 -10.30
CA LEU A 134 5.53 -2.87 -10.61
C LEU A 134 6.86 -3.19 -9.94
N PHE A 135 6.84 -4.02 -8.90
CA PHE A 135 8.02 -4.54 -8.22
C PHE A 135 8.33 -5.95 -8.73
N ASN A 136 9.60 -6.36 -8.67
CA ASN A 136 9.96 -7.75 -8.96
C ASN A 136 9.46 -8.66 -7.85
N ASN A 137 10.04 -8.51 -6.66
CA ASN A 137 9.59 -9.10 -5.41
C ASN A 137 9.64 -7.99 -4.34
N ILE A 138 8.83 -8.13 -3.29
CA ILE A 138 8.82 -7.27 -2.11
C ILE A 138 10.07 -7.57 -1.27
N LYS A 139 11.03 -6.66 -1.35
CA LYS A 139 12.35 -6.74 -0.74
C LYS A 139 12.57 -5.66 0.32
N THR A 140 11.86 -4.54 0.25
CA THR A 140 12.03 -3.43 1.18
C THR A 140 10.83 -3.23 2.10
N PRO A 141 11.04 -2.58 3.26
CA PRO A 141 9.94 -2.18 4.14
C PRO A 141 8.99 -1.18 3.48
N ALA A 142 9.49 -0.33 2.56
CA ALA A 142 8.69 0.65 1.83
C ALA A 142 7.68 -0.06 0.90
N GLU A 143 8.14 -1.04 0.13
CA GLU A 143 7.30 -1.88 -0.73
C GLU A 143 6.28 -2.69 0.09
N LEU A 144 6.71 -3.26 1.22
CA LEU A 144 5.80 -3.96 2.15
C LEU A 144 4.72 -3.02 2.68
N ASN A 145 5.08 -1.81 3.10
CA ASN A 145 4.11 -0.86 3.62
C ASN A 145 3.10 -0.44 2.56
N LEU A 146 3.55 -0.28 1.31
CA LEU A 146 2.66 -0.02 0.17
C LEU A 146 1.71 -1.20 -0.07
N VAL A 147 2.19 -2.44 -0.05
CA VAL A 147 1.35 -3.64 -0.16
C VAL A 147 0.27 -3.69 0.93
N LEU A 148 0.66 -3.45 2.18
CA LEU A 148 -0.28 -3.42 3.31
C LEU A 148 -1.31 -2.29 3.13
N TRP A 149 -0.86 -1.10 2.70
CA TRP A 149 -1.75 0.01 2.38
C TRP A 149 -2.71 -0.33 1.24
N LEU A 150 -2.27 -0.97 0.15
CA LEU A 150 -3.16 -1.33 -0.95
C LEU A 150 -4.27 -2.29 -0.54
N ASN A 151 -4.02 -3.15 0.45
CA ASN A 151 -4.92 -4.22 0.89
C ASN A 151 -5.78 -3.86 2.12
N ASP A 152 -5.58 -2.70 2.75
CA ASP A 152 -6.37 -2.29 3.91
C ASP A 152 -7.05 -0.94 3.67
N ILE A 153 -8.34 -0.98 3.34
CA ILE A 153 -9.17 0.20 3.08
C ILE A 153 -9.23 1.20 4.25
N ASN A 154 -8.87 0.82 5.48
CA ASN A 154 -8.98 1.67 6.68
C ASN A 154 -7.67 2.33 7.07
N LYS A 155 -6.54 1.78 6.62
CA LYS A 155 -5.22 2.33 6.90
C LYS A 155 -5.19 3.82 6.56
N HIS A 156 -4.84 4.64 7.55
CA HIS A 156 -4.84 6.12 7.56
C HIS A 156 -6.20 6.84 7.53
N ARG A 157 -7.34 6.18 7.79
CA ARG A 157 -8.68 6.82 7.76
C ARG A 157 -9.27 7.17 9.13
N THR A 158 -9.08 6.33 10.14
CA THR A 158 -9.79 6.46 11.43
C THR A 158 -8.94 6.10 12.64
N ASP A 159 -7.66 5.82 12.43
CA ASP A 159 -6.92 4.96 13.34
C ASP A 159 -5.89 5.82 14.10
N TYR A 160 -6.31 6.35 15.23
CA TYR A 160 -5.41 7.03 16.17
C TYR A 160 -4.29 6.10 16.68
N GLU A 161 -4.50 4.78 16.63
CA GLU A 161 -3.57 3.75 17.09
C GLU A 161 -3.20 2.74 15.98
N HIS A 162 -2.97 3.19 14.75
CA HIS A 162 -2.43 2.31 13.72
C HIS A 162 -0.92 2.14 13.89
N ASN A 163 -0.50 0.96 14.34
CA ASN A 163 0.90 0.61 14.52
C ASN A 163 1.20 -0.71 13.81
N GLU A 164 2.14 -0.69 12.88
CA GLU A 164 2.64 -1.88 12.23
C GLU A 164 4.12 -2.10 12.47
N SER A 165 4.47 -3.35 12.78
CA SER A 165 5.85 -3.80 12.81
C SER A 165 6.02 -5.05 11.96
N TYR A 166 7.21 -5.25 11.41
CA TYR A 166 7.49 -6.33 10.48
C TYR A 166 8.76 -7.09 10.86
N LYS A 167 8.83 -8.33 10.41
CA LYS A 167 10.00 -9.19 10.50
C LYS A 167 10.20 -9.89 9.15
N LYS A 168 11.41 -9.81 8.58
CA LYS A 168 11.74 -10.53 7.34
C LYS A 168 11.85 -12.02 7.63
N VAL A 169 11.25 -12.84 6.79
CA VAL A 169 11.35 -14.32 6.82
C VAL A 169 11.71 -14.84 5.43
N LYS A 170 12.01 -16.14 5.31
CA LYS A 170 12.60 -16.75 4.11
C LYS A 170 11.88 -16.40 2.80
N ASN A 171 10.54 -16.34 2.84
CA ASN A 171 9.71 -16.13 1.66
C ASN A 171 8.85 -14.86 1.74
N GLY A 172 9.25 -13.87 2.54
CA GLY A 172 8.46 -12.63 2.68
C GLY A 172 8.61 -11.99 4.05
N TYR A 173 7.48 -11.67 4.66
CA TYR A 173 7.38 -10.94 5.92
C TYR A 173 6.31 -11.50 6.84
N GLU A 174 6.62 -11.52 8.13
CA GLU A 174 5.60 -11.51 9.17
C GLU A 174 5.34 -10.06 9.57
N VAL A 175 4.08 -9.68 9.73
CA VAL A 175 3.69 -8.33 10.15
C VAL A 175 2.77 -8.43 11.36
N ILE A 176 3.03 -7.64 12.39
CA ILE A 176 2.07 -7.37 13.45
C ILE A 176 1.41 -6.04 13.12
N SER A 177 0.11 -6.06 12.88
CA SER A 177 -0.70 -4.88 12.60
C SER A 177 -1.68 -4.68 13.75
N ILE A 178 -1.58 -3.53 14.41
CA ILE A 178 -2.48 -3.07 15.46
C ILE A 178 -3.28 -1.92 14.88
N TYR A 179 -4.60 -1.99 14.96
CA TYR A 179 -5.46 -0.90 14.55
C TYR A 179 -6.71 -0.83 15.41
N GLN A 180 -7.22 0.38 15.56
CA GLN A 180 -8.47 0.65 16.25
C GLN A 180 -9.60 0.68 15.22
N ASN A 181 -10.60 -0.17 15.43
CA ASN A 181 -11.83 -0.15 14.64
C ASN A 181 -12.92 0.67 15.34
N SER A 182 -13.83 1.17 14.51
CA SER A 182 -15.13 1.66 14.94
C SER A 182 -16.24 0.77 14.37
N VAL A 183 -17.38 0.71 15.08
CA VAL A 183 -18.60 0.03 14.61
C VAL A 183 -18.99 0.49 13.20
N LEU A 184 -18.73 1.76 12.87
CA LEU A 184 -19.01 2.34 11.55
C LEU A 184 -18.24 1.67 10.40
N ASN A 185 -17.11 1.01 10.68
CA ASN A 185 -16.29 0.36 9.66
C ASN A 185 -16.43 -1.18 9.68
N PHE A 186 -16.70 -1.81 10.84
CA PHE A 186 -16.64 -3.29 11.01
C PHE A 186 -17.71 -3.92 11.92
N GLY A 187 -18.71 -3.16 12.37
CA GLY A 187 -19.74 -3.67 13.28
C GLY A 187 -19.27 -3.86 14.74
N GLU A 188 -17.98 -3.66 15.03
CA GLU A 188 -17.42 -3.76 16.37
C GLU A 188 -16.39 -2.65 16.65
N CYS A 189 -16.51 -2.01 17.82
CA CYS A 189 -15.57 -1.02 18.32
C CYS A 189 -14.48 -1.71 19.16
N GLY A 190 -13.21 -1.43 18.88
CA GLY A 190 -12.13 -2.00 19.67
C GLY A 190 -10.74 -1.85 19.05
N VAL A 191 -9.73 -2.28 19.79
CA VAL A 191 -8.36 -2.41 19.30
C VAL A 191 -8.12 -3.86 18.92
N PHE A 192 -7.65 -4.08 17.70
CA PHE A 192 -7.40 -5.40 17.14
C PHE A 192 -5.93 -5.52 16.76
N LYS A 193 -5.33 -6.64 17.15
CA LYS A 193 -3.96 -6.99 16.81
C LYS A 193 -3.96 -8.23 15.95
N TYR A 194 -3.42 -8.11 14.74
CA TYR A 194 -3.31 -9.22 13.79
C TYR A 194 -1.85 -9.57 13.52
N LYS A 195 -1.61 -10.84 13.23
CA LYS A 195 -0.41 -11.33 12.55
C LYS A 195 -0.73 -11.61 11.09
N LEU A 196 -0.04 -10.94 10.19
CA LEU A 196 -0.13 -11.15 8.74
C LEU A 196 1.12 -11.87 8.25
N PHE A 197 0.94 -12.71 7.24
CA PHE A 197 2.02 -13.34 6.49
C PHE A 197 1.94 -12.83 5.05
N VAL A 198 2.92 -12.05 4.64
CA VAL A 198 2.99 -11.46 3.30
C VAL A 198 4.14 -12.12 2.56
N ASN A 199 3.86 -12.76 1.43
CA ASN A 199 4.93 -13.37 0.64
C ASN A 199 5.73 -12.33 -0.14
N ASP A 200 6.82 -12.78 -0.76
CA ASP A 200 7.68 -11.93 -1.58
C ASP A 200 7.02 -11.44 -2.87
N LYS A 201 5.87 -11.98 -3.26
CA LYS A 201 5.03 -11.47 -4.35
C LYS A 201 4.02 -10.41 -3.88
N GLY A 202 4.04 -10.03 -2.60
CA GLY A 202 3.12 -9.03 -2.03
C GLY A 202 1.70 -9.54 -1.80
N THR A 203 1.49 -10.86 -1.77
CA THR A 203 0.20 -11.45 -1.39
C THR A 203 0.13 -11.66 0.12
N ILE A 204 -0.98 -11.27 0.74
CA ILE A 204 -1.29 -11.62 2.14
C ILE A 204 -1.82 -13.05 2.15
N GLU A 205 -0.98 -14.02 2.52
CA GLU A 205 -1.32 -15.45 2.51
C GLU A 205 -2.16 -15.86 3.71
N LYS A 206 -1.99 -15.16 4.84
CA LYS A 206 -2.69 -15.47 6.09
C LYS A 206 -2.83 -14.23 6.97
N LYS A 207 -4.00 -14.08 7.59
CA LYS A 207 -4.30 -13.09 8.63
C LYS A 207 -4.83 -13.81 9.87
N ILE A 208 -4.16 -13.63 11.01
CA ILE A 208 -4.51 -14.27 12.29
C ILE A 208 -4.81 -13.18 13.30
N LEU A 209 -5.99 -13.22 13.93
CA LEU A 209 -6.30 -12.37 15.08
C LEU A 209 -5.52 -12.88 16.30
N LEU A 210 -4.68 -12.03 16.89
CA LEU A 210 -3.93 -12.34 18.10
C LEU A 210 -4.62 -11.81 19.35
N GLU A 211 -5.18 -10.60 19.26
CA GLU A 211 -5.79 -9.92 20.40
C GLU A 211 -6.94 -9.04 19.89
N LYS A 212 -8.03 -9.03 20.67
CA LYS A 212 -9.20 -8.17 20.46
C LYS A 212 -9.58 -7.57 21.80
N LYS A 213 -9.51 -6.24 21.89
CA LYS A 213 -9.95 -5.46 23.05
C LYS A 213 -11.14 -4.63 22.63
N LEU A 214 -12.33 -5.05 23.02
CA LEU A 214 -13.54 -4.27 22.74
C LEU A 214 -13.54 -3.00 23.59
N LYS A 215 -14.05 -1.90 23.04
CA LYS A 215 -14.43 -0.76 23.87
C LYS A 215 -15.78 -1.10 24.51
N GLU A 216 -15.86 -0.99 25.83
CA GLU A 216 -17.14 -0.99 26.52
C GLU A 216 -17.87 0.32 26.13
N ASP A 217 -19.16 0.21 25.82
CA ASP A 217 -20.02 1.33 25.44
C ASP A 217 -20.27 2.28 26.62
#